data_AF-A0AA95HR38-F1
#
_entry.id   AF-A0AA95HR38-F1
#
_cell.length_a   1.000
_cell.length_b   1.000
_cell.length_c   1.000
_cell.angle_alpha   90.00
_cell.angle_beta   90.00
_cell.angle_gamma   90.00
#
_symmetry.space_group_name_H-M   'P 1'
#
loop_
_entity.id
_entity.type
_entity.pdbx_description
1 polymer ?
#
loop_
_entity_poly.entity_id
_entity_poly.type
_entity_poly.pdbx_seq_one_letter_code
_entity_poly.pdbx_strand_id
1 'polypeptide(L)'
;MNHDYQIVYQRKVEQDCFASVAFPYIPFRSGSYGLGIFTEQGDTIAVKNDFTSPLVPPEKAGFTIGIAATYSGKQQSLLFKTGCNDTVFRISDHKIMPACVLNLQNSDQEIIRCLDATDFSSLHQKFGGNKDIFVSDLFETPRSYYFRCRYDGGHYVVSVDKETGKILAEQCEQPEDIFKLSDANLLFGMLGTRSYRSFPVWGRMEKDGLVQVVIPYELSLYEKGSTLTVPDELKKINVDSNPIFIVYKLREG
;
A
#
# COMPACT_ATOMS: atom_id res chain seq x y z
N MET A 1 11.66 28.33 -10.64
CA MET A 1 10.42 28.22 -9.84
C MET A 1 10.35 26.80 -9.33
N ASN A 2 10.62 26.58 -8.04
CA ASN A 2 10.38 25.29 -7.40
C ASN A 2 8.86 25.09 -7.38
N HIS A 3 8.35 24.13 -8.15
CA HIS A 3 7.00 23.67 -7.94
C HIS A 3 7.04 22.82 -6.67
N ASP A 4 6.65 23.42 -5.54
CA ASP A 4 6.51 22.73 -4.26
C ASP A 4 5.29 21.80 -4.32
N TYR A 5 5.37 20.78 -5.16
CA TYR A 5 4.43 19.67 -5.12
C TYR A 5 4.66 18.95 -3.80
N GLN A 6 3.68 19.02 -2.90
CA GLN A 6 3.65 18.10 -1.77
C GLN A 6 3.41 16.70 -2.34
N ILE A 7 4.34 15.78 -2.09
CA ILE A 7 4.43 14.46 -2.72
C ILE A 7 4.36 13.40 -1.61
N VAL A 8 3.48 12.41 -1.78
CA VAL A 8 3.45 11.22 -0.90
C VAL A 8 4.49 10.20 -1.32
N TYR A 9 4.59 9.99 -2.63
CA TYR A 9 5.47 8.97 -3.20
C TYR A 9 5.98 9.43 -4.55
N GLN A 10 7.27 9.25 -4.79
CA GLN A 10 7.88 9.50 -6.09
C GLN A 10 9.00 8.50 -6.34
N ARG A 11 9.04 7.99 -7.56
CA ARG A 11 10.11 7.10 -8.04
C ARG A 11 10.44 7.42 -9.48
N LYS A 12 11.73 7.32 -9.79
CA LYS A 12 12.21 7.27 -11.17
C LYS A 12 11.69 5.98 -11.81
N VAL A 13 10.95 6.11 -12.89
CA VAL A 13 10.36 4.99 -13.64
C VAL A 13 11.07 4.78 -14.98
N GLU A 14 11.70 5.82 -15.51
CA GLU A 14 12.46 5.79 -16.76
C GLU A 14 13.71 6.67 -16.65
N GLN A 15 14.55 6.70 -17.70
CA GLN A 15 15.82 7.42 -17.68
C GLN A 15 15.70 8.90 -17.33
N ASP A 16 14.59 9.57 -17.69
CA ASP A 16 14.41 11.00 -17.46
C ASP A 16 13.02 11.35 -16.87
N CYS A 17 12.30 10.36 -16.33
CA CYS A 17 10.93 10.54 -15.85
C CYS A 17 10.68 9.99 -14.45
N PHE A 18 9.90 10.73 -13.68
CA PHE A 18 9.41 10.37 -12.35
C PHE A 18 7.90 10.15 -12.37
N ALA A 19 7.47 9.01 -11.82
CA ALA A 19 6.08 8.80 -11.44
C ALA A 19 5.86 9.32 -10.02
N SER A 20 4.73 9.98 -9.78
CA SER A 20 4.44 10.58 -8.48
C SER A 20 2.96 10.52 -8.09
N VAL A 21 2.72 10.48 -6.79
CA VAL A 21 1.41 10.53 -6.14
C VAL A 21 1.35 11.80 -5.29
N ALA A 22 0.37 12.65 -5.56
CA ALA A 22 0.14 13.91 -4.86
C ALA A 22 -0.17 13.69 -3.37
N PHE A 23 0.16 14.69 -2.57
CA PHE A 23 -0.18 14.70 -1.15
C PHE A 23 -1.70 14.69 -0.92
N PRO A 24 -2.20 13.99 0.10
CA PRO A 24 -3.63 13.86 0.33
C PRO A 24 -4.20 15.13 0.98
N TYR A 25 -5.52 15.21 1.07
CA TYR A 25 -6.28 16.34 1.63
C TYR A 25 -6.12 17.66 0.89
N ILE A 26 -5.72 17.61 -0.38
CA ILE A 26 -5.79 18.73 -1.31
C ILE A 26 -6.78 18.33 -2.40
N PRO A 27 -7.94 19.01 -2.52
CA PRO A 27 -8.88 18.74 -3.59
C PRO A 27 -8.25 18.89 -4.98
N PHE A 28 -8.65 18.06 -5.94
CA PHE A 28 -8.15 18.09 -7.31
C PHE A 28 -8.39 19.44 -7.98
N ARG A 29 -9.57 20.04 -7.76
CA ARG A 29 -9.93 21.37 -8.28
C ARG A 29 -9.18 22.53 -7.63
N SER A 30 -8.48 22.28 -6.52
CA SER A 30 -7.67 23.26 -5.80
C SER A 30 -6.16 23.15 -6.13
N GLY A 31 -5.80 22.38 -7.15
CA GLY A 31 -4.42 22.29 -7.65
C GLY A 31 -3.72 20.94 -7.40
N SER A 32 -4.39 19.95 -6.81
CA SER A 32 -3.82 18.60 -6.72
C SER A 32 -3.80 17.91 -8.09
N TYR A 33 -2.63 17.41 -8.48
CA TYR A 33 -2.44 16.68 -9.74
C TYR A 33 -2.84 15.19 -9.64
N GLY A 34 -3.16 14.69 -8.44
CA GLY A 34 -3.50 13.29 -8.22
C GLY A 34 -2.32 12.35 -8.52
N LEU A 35 -2.38 11.64 -9.63
CA LEU A 35 -1.27 10.84 -10.16
C LEU A 35 -0.56 11.62 -11.25
N GLY A 36 0.77 11.59 -11.29
CA GLY A 36 1.54 12.35 -12.27
C GLY A 36 2.77 11.63 -12.80
N ILE A 37 3.16 12.02 -14.01
CA ILE A 37 4.45 11.70 -14.64
C ILE A 37 5.10 13.01 -15.02
N PHE A 38 6.34 13.21 -14.56
CA PHE A 38 7.09 14.44 -14.75
C PHE A 38 8.49 14.15 -15.26
N THR A 39 9.04 15.07 -16.07
CA THR A 39 10.46 15.04 -16.45
C THR A 39 11.35 15.38 -15.24
N GLU A 40 12.65 15.12 -15.31
CA GLU A 40 13.59 15.55 -14.27
C GLU A 40 13.63 17.08 -14.07
N GLN A 41 13.27 17.84 -15.11
CA GLN A 41 13.17 19.30 -15.09
C GLN A 41 11.84 19.80 -14.48
N GLY A 42 10.90 18.89 -14.21
CA GLY A 42 9.59 19.20 -13.61
C GLY A 42 8.48 19.47 -14.62
N ASP A 43 8.70 19.23 -15.92
CA ASP A 43 7.65 19.36 -16.93
C ASP A 43 6.62 18.24 -16.78
N THR A 44 5.35 18.59 -16.92
CA THR A 44 4.24 17.64 -16.82
C THR A 44 4.11 16.84 -18.12
N ILE A 45 4.16 15.52 -18.03
CA ILE A 45 3.95 14.61 -19.16
C ILE A 45 2.51 14.10 -19.15
N ALA A 46 2.05 13.58 -18.02
CA ALA A 46 0.69 13.09 -17.86
C ALA A 46 0.24 13.27 -16.40
N VAL A 47 -1.05 13.58 -16.21
CA VAL A 47 -1.68 13.61 -14.89
C VAL A 47 -3.03 12.92 -14.92
N LYS A 48 -3.44 12.39 -13.77
CA LYS A 48 -4.77 11.83 -13.55
C LYS A 48 -5.29 12.31 -12.20
N ASN A 49 -6.29 13.18 -12.25
CA ASN A 49 -6.98 13.76 -11.08
C ASN A 49 -8.51 13.77 -11.24
N ASP A 50 -9.02 13.00 -12.20
CA ASP A 50 -10.44 12.83 -12.54
C ASP A 50 -11.09 11.70 -11.71
N PHE A 51 -10.62 11.46 -10.49
CA PHE A 51 -11.27 10.52 -9.57
C PHE A 51 -12.54 11.16 -9.03
N THR A 52 -13.70 10.57 -9.33
CA THR A 52 -15.00 11.16 -9.00
C THR A 52 -15.97 10.09 -8.49
N SER A 53 -16.92 10.52 -7.64
CA SER A 53 -18.08 9.73 -7.22
C SER A 53 -19.29 10.67 -7.10
N PRO A 54 -20.51 10.24 -7.43
CA PRO A 54 -21.72 11.06 -7.21
C PRO A 54 -21.96 11.38 -5.72
N LEU A 55 -21.30 10.66 -4.81
CA LEU A 55 -21.41 10.84 -3.36
C LEU A 55 -20.60 12.03 -2.82
N VAL A 56 -19.59 12.49 -3.56
CA VAL A 56 -18.67 13.55 -3.12
C VAL A 56 -18.66 14.67 -4.16
N PRO A 57 -18.96 15.93 -3.76
CA PRO A 57 -18.91 17.05 -4.67
C PRO A 57 -17.51 17.22 -5.31
N PRO A 58 -17.42 17.56 -6.61
CA PRO A 58 -16.14 17.68 -7.32
C PRO A 58 -15.13 18.67 -6.70
N GLU A 59 -15.60 19.69 -6.01
CA GLU A 59 -14.78 20.68 -5.30
C GLU A 59 -14.13 20.14 -4.03
N LYS A 60 -14.64 19.04 -3.49
CA LYS A 60 -14.09 18.33 -2.33
C LYS A 60 -13.30 17.08 -2.71
N ALA A 61 -13.51 16.57 -3.92
CA ALA A 61 -12.85 15.37 -4.41
C ALA A 61 -11.32 15.53 -4.43
N GLY A 62 -10.63 14.61 -3.77
CA GLY A 62 -9.16 14.52 -3.70
C GLY A 62 -8.75 13.20 -3.07
N PHE A 63 -7.45 12.92 -3.00
CA PHE A 63 -6.99 11.76 -2.24
C PHE A 63 -7.05 12.04 -0.73
N THR A 64 -7.34 11.00 0.05
CA THR A 64 -7.15 10.99 1.52
C THR A 64 -6.04 10.01 1.89
N ILE A 65 -5.87 9.67 3.17
CA ILE A 65 -4.96 8.58 3.58
C ILE A 65 -5.38 7.20 3.08
N GLY A 66 -6.56 7.07 2.48
CA GLY A 66 -7.07 5.84 1.89
C GLY A 66 -6.36 5.44 0.59
N ILE A 67 -5.04 5.59 0.52
CA ILE A 67 -4.22 5.30 -0.66
C ILE A 67 -3.13 4.30 -0.34
N ALA A 68 -2.73 3.52 -1.34
CA ALA A 68 -1.59 2.63 -1.28
C ALA A 68 -0.78 2.76 -2.57
N ALA A 69 0.54 2.87 -2.44
CA ALA A 69 1.45 3.05 -3.56
C ALA A 69 2.75 2.28 -3.34
N THR A 70 3.27 1.68 -4.41
CA THR A 70 4.49 0.88 -4.36
C THR A 70 5.23 0.92 -5.69
N TYR A 71 6.54 0.69 -5.63
CA TYR A 71 7.37 0.57 -6.81
C TYR A 71 7.46 -0.89 -7.25
N SER A 72 7.29 -1.14 -8.54
CA SER A 72 7.56 -2.43 -9.16
C SER A 72 8.89 -2.35 -9.90
N GLY A 73 9.96 -2.86 -9.29
CA GLY A 73 11.30 -2.72 -9.85
C GLY A 73 11.51 -3.47 -11.16
N LYS A 74 10.88 -4.64 -11.33
CA LYS A 74 10.98 -5.40 -12.58
C LYS A 74 10.27 -4.70 -13.75
N GLN A 75 9.15 -4.02 -13.47
CA GLN A 75 8.39 -3.28 -14.48
C GLN A 75 8.83 -1.82 -14.58
N GLN A 76 9.78 -1.38 -13.75
CA GLN A 76 10.19 0.01 -13.57
C GLN A 76 9.00 0.98 -13.53
N SER A 77 8.03 0.69 -12.66
CA SER A 77 6.74 1.39 -12.66
C SER A 77 6.23 1.61 -11.25
N LEU A 78 5.29 2.55 -11.09
CA LEU A 78 4.56 2.75 -9.84
C LEU A 78 3.18 2.11 -9.94
N LEU A 79 2.78 1.35 -8.92
CA LEU A 79 1.41 0.91 -8.75
C LEU A 79 0.72 1.77 -7.69
N PHE A 80 -0.53 2.14 -7.93
CA PHE A 80 -1.33 2.99 -7.07
C PHE A 80 -2.77 2.45 -6.92
N LYS A 81 -3.31 2.52 -5.71
CA LYS A 81 -4.71 2.25 -5.39
C LYS A 81 -5.23 3.32 -4.44
N THR A 82 -6.47 3.73 -4.61
CA THR A 82 -7.23 4.54 -3.66
C THR A 82 -8.51 3.81 -3.26
N GLY A 83 -9.00 3.97 -2.04
CA GLY A 83 -10.20 3.29 -1.56
C GLY A 83 -11.50 3.72 -2.26
N CYS A 84 -11.52 4.87 -2.94
CA CYS A 84 -12.70 5.36 -3.67
C CYS A 84 -12.86 4.78 -5.08
N ASN A 85 -11.88 4.00 -5.57
CA ASN A 85 -11.90 3.43 -6.91
C ASN A 85 -11.27 2.03 -6.90
N ASP A 86 -11.94 1.02 -7.44
CA ASP A 86 -11.47 -0.36 -7.43
C ASP A 86 -10.32 -0.68 -8.40
N THR A 87 -9.96 0.27 -9.25
CA THR A 87 -8.85 0.14 -10.19
C THR A 87 -7.52 0.36 -9.47
N VAL A 88 -6.61 -0.58 -9.68
CA VAL A 88 -5.18 -0.39 -9.42
C VAL A 88 -4.58 0.22 -10.69
N PHE A 89 -3.91 1.36 -10.57
CA PHE A 89 -3.27 2.04 -11.69
C PHE A 89 -1.78 1.71 -11.74
N ARG A 90 -1.24 1.50 -12.94
CA ARG A 90 0.20 1.51 -13.22
C ARG A 90 0.57 2.84 -13.86
N ILE A 91 1.67 3.40 -13.39
CA ILE A 91 2.28 4.63 -13.91
C ILE A 91 3.66 4.27 -14.47
N SER A 92 3.80 4.32 -15.79
CA SER A 92 5.02 4.00 -16.54
C SER A 92 4.82 4.32 -18.02
N ASP A 93 5.90 4.40 -18.80
CA ASP A 93 5.88 4.60 -20.25
C ASP A 93 5.04 5.81 -20.66
N HIS A 94 5.27 6.94 -19.96
CA HIS A 94 4.54 8.20 -20.15
C HIS A 94 3.01 8.10 -20.03
N LYS A 95 2.49 7.02 -19.42
CA LYS A 95 1.05 6.73 -19.33
C LYS A 95 0.62 6.30 -17.93
N ILE A 96 -0.64 6.57 -17.63
CA ILE A 96 -1.33 6.10 -16.42
C ILE A 96 -2.44 5.15 -16.89
N MET A 97 -2.26 3.85 -16.66
CA MET A 97 -3.13 2.80 -17.19
C MET A 97 -3.66 1.89 -16.07
N PRO A 98 -4.87 1.32 -16.21
CA PRO A 98 -5.33 0.29 -15.30
C PRO A 98 -4.42 -0.95 -15.35
N ALA A 99 -4.02 -1.46 -14.19
CA ALA A 99 -3.25 -2.70 -14.03
C ALA A 99 -4.19 -3.88 -13.73
N CYS A 100 -5.14 -3.69 -12.81
CA CYS A 100 -6.22 -4.63 -12.51
C CYS A 100 -7.38 -3.91 -11.80
N VAL A 101 -8.52 -4.59 -11.65
CA VAL A 101 -9.71 -4.08 -10.95
C VAL A 101 -10.12 -5.08 -9.87
N LEU A 102 -10.29 -4.63 -8.63
CA LEU A 102 -10.49 -5.50 -7.47
C LEU A 102 -11.96 -5.80 -7.14
N ASN A 103 -12.91 -4.98 -7.62
CA ASN A 103 -14.34 -5.10 -7.34
C ASN A 103 -14.65 -5.32 -5.84
N LEU A 104 -14.23 -4.38 -4.99
CA LEU A 104 -14.25 -4.53 -3.53
C LEU A 104 -15.65 -4.41 -2.93
N GLN A 105 -16.60 -3.81 -3.67
CA GLN A 105 -17.97 -3.55 -3.21
C GLN A 105 -18.03 -2.79 -1.88
N ASN A 106 -17.07 -1.87 -1.69
CA ASN A 106 -17.03 -1.01 -0.52
C ASN A 106 -18.27 -0.12 -0.45
N SER A 107 -18.68 0.19 0.77
CA SER A 107 -19.84 1.03 1.06
C SER A 107 -19.63 2.47 0.60
N ASP A 108 -20.75 3.17 0.41
CA ASP A 108 -20.76 4.62 0.15
C ASP A 108 -19.95 5.40 1.20
N GLN A 109 -19.99 4.97 2.46
CA GLN A 109 -19.23 5.61 3.55
C GLN A 109 -17.72 5.52 3.31
N GLU A 110 -17.23 4.35 2.90
CA GLU A 110 -15.81 4.16 2.59
C GLU A 110 -15.38 4.92 1.33
N ILE A 111 -16.24 4.96 0.31
CA ILE A 111 -16.00 5.75 -0.91
C ILE A 111 -15.86 7.23 -0.55
N ILE A 112 -16.77 7.77 0.26
CA ILE A 112 -16.72 9.17 0.73
C ILE A 112 -15.43 9.42 1.53
N ARG A 113 -15.11 8.56 2.49
CA ARG A 113 -13.90 8.67 3.34
C ARG A 113 -12.60 8.68 2.52
N CYS A 114 -12.59 8.00 1.38
CA CYS A 114 -11.41 7.91 0.52
C CYS A 114 -11.32 9.01 -0.55
N LEU A 115 -12.36 9.84 -0.70
CA LEU A 115 -12.44 10.85 -1.76
C LEU A 115 -12.73 12.28 -1.26
N ASP A 116 -13.39 12.47 -0.13
CA ASP A 116 -13.59 13.81 0.43
C ASP A 116 -12.29 14.28 1.09
N ALA A 117 -11.49 15.05 0.34
CA ALA A 117 -10.23 15.61 0.80
C ALA A 117 -10.39 16.70 1.88
N THR A 118 -11.63 17.12 2.17
CA THR A 118 -11.94 18.04 3.27
C THR A 118 -12.37 17.32 4.54
N ASP A 119 -12.59 16.00 4.47
CA ASP A 119 -12.91 15.16 5.62
C ASP A 119 -11.65 14.58 6.28
N PHE A 120 -11.22 15.24 7.36
CA PHE A 120 -10.08 14.82 8.16
C PHE A 120 -10.42 13.73 9.19
N SER A 121 -11.65 13.20 9.20
CA SER A 121 -12.08 12.17 10.16
C SER A 121 -11.22 10.90 10.11
N SER A 122 -10.68 10.58 8.94
CA SER A 122 -9.78 9.45 8.73
C SER A 122 -8.43 9.60 9.46
N LEU A 123 -8.02 10.82 9.85
CA LEU A 123 -6.83 11.04 10.69
C LEU A 123 -7.08 10.73 12.18
N HIS A 124 -8.33 10.70 12.63
CA HIS A 124 -8.71 10.51 14.03
C HIS A 124 -9.10 9.06 14.34
N GLN A 125 -8.32 8.10 13.85
CA GLN A 125 -8.45 6.66 14.18
C GLN A 125 -9.74 5.97 13.69
N LYS A 126 -10.51 6.60 12.80
CA LYS A 126 -11.57 5.93 12.04
C LYS A 126 -10.99 5.24 10.81
N PHE A 127 -10.48 4.03 11.02
CA PHE A 127 -10.32 3.10 9.93
C PHE A 127 -11.72 2.71 9.42
N GLY A 128 -11.86 2.45 8.11
CA GLY A 128 -13.14 2.19 7.45
C GLY A 128 -14.06 1.20 8.17
N GLY A 129 -15.33 1.15 7.78
CA GLY A 129 -16.31 0.28 8.43
C GLY A 129 -15.87 -1.18 8.46
N ASN A 130 -16.31 -1.95 9.47
CA ASN A 130 -15.90 -3.35 9.62
C ASN A 130 -16.23 -4.23 8.40
N LYS A 131 -17.17 -3.80 7.54
CA LYS A 131 -17.58 -4.55 6.35
C LYS A 131 -16.88 -4.11 5.06
N ASP A 132 -16.08 -3.05 5.11
CA ASP A 132 -15.34 -2.53 3.97
C ASP A 132 -13.95 -3.19 3.88
N ILE A 133 -13.47 -3.38 2.65
CA ILE A 133 -12.13 -3.89 2.38
C ILE A 133 -11.22 -2.68 2.11
N PHE A 134 -10.43 -2.32 3.12
CA PHE A 134 -9.46 -1.25 3.01
C PHE A 134 -8.08 -1.79 2.61
N VAL A 135 -7.61 -1.49 1.40
CA VAL A 135 -6.25 -1.83 0.96
C VAL A 135 -5.26 -0.83 1.58
N SER A 136 -4.48 -1.28 2.56
CA SER A 136 -3.52 -0.45 3.30
C SER A 136 -2.14 -0.40 2.66
N ASP A 137 -1.76 -1.44 1.93
CA ASP A 137 -0.46 -1.52 1.24
C ASP A 137 -0.52 -2.55 0.11
N LEU A 138 0.42 -2.48 -0.83
CA LEU A 138 0.51 -3.45 -1.93
C LEU A 138 1.95 -3.66 -2.42
N PHE A 139 2.20 -4.80 -3.04
CA PHE A 139 3.40 -5.07 -3.81
C PHE A 139 3.12 -5.99 -4.99
N GLU A 140 4.10 -6.12 -5.88
CA GLU A 140 3.98 -6.92 -7.10
C GLU A 140 5.19 -7.86 -7.21
N THR A 141 4.91 -9.12 -7.54
CA THR A 141 5.91 -10.09 -8.03
C THR A 141 5.68 -10.32 -9.53
N PRO A 142 6.55 -11.02 -10.27
CA PRO A 142 6.29 -11.33 -11.68
C PRO A 142 4.91 -11.98 -11.91
N ARG A 143 4.53 -12.92 -11.04
CA ARG A 143 3.31 -13.74 -11.19
C ARG A 143 2.05 -13.13 -10.60
N SER A 144 2.16 -12.32 -9.54
CA SER A 144 0.98 -11.91 -8.76
C SER A 144 1.06 -10.48 -8.25
N TYR A 145 -0.12 -9.87 -8.11
CA TYR A 145 -0.32 -8.70 -7.25
C TYR A 145 -0.62 -9.17 -5.83
N TYR A 146 -0.09 -8.46 -4.83
CA TYR A 146 -0.37 -8.69 -3.42
C TYR A 146 -0.93 -7.42 -2.80
N PHE A 147 -2.02 -7.55 -2.06
CA PHE A 147 -2.69 -6.48 -1.36
C PHE A 147 -2.78 -6.85 0.11
N ARG A 148 -2.35 -5.94 0.98
CA ARG A 148 -2.64 -6.04 2.41
C ARG A 148 -3.92 -5.28 2.66
N CYS A 149 -4.92 -5.99 3.14
CA CYS A 149 -6.25 -5.49 3.36
C CYS A 149 -6.58 -5.53 4.85
N ARG A 150 -7.34 -4.55 5.31
CA ARG A 150 -8.08 -4.63 6.55
C ARG A 150 -9.53 -4.96 6.25
N TYR A 151 -10.09 -5.92 6.97
CA TYR A 151 -11.47 -6.36 6.84
C TYR A 151 -11.93 -6.98 8.17
N ASP A 152 -13.12 -6.60 8.64
CA ASP A 152 -13.75 -7.12 9.86
C ASP A 152 -12.82 -7.17 11.09
N GLY A 153 -12.07 -6.08 11.30
CA GLY A 153 -11.15 -5.94 12.43
C GLY A 153 -9.81 -6.68 12.30
N GLY A 154 -9.64 -7.54 11.29
CA GLY A 154 -8.41 -8.27 11.01
C GLY A 154 -7.63 -7.77 9.79
N HIS A 155 -6.42 -8.30 9.63
CA HIS A 155 -5.60 -8.11 8.44
C HIS A 155 -5.58 -9.35 7.57
N TYR A 156 -5.57 -9.13 6.27
CA TYR A 156 -5.52 -10.16 5.25
C TYR A 156 -4.48 -9.82 4.20
N VAL A 157 -3.80 -10.82 3.68
CA VAL A 157 -3.07 -10.70 2.41
C VAL A 157 -3.90 -11.34 1.32
N VAL A 158 -4.24 -10.56 0.30
CA VAL A 158 -4.90 -11.02 -0.90
C VAL A 158 -3.88 -11.05 -2.03
N SER A 159 -3.72 -12.21 -2.67
CA SER A 159 -2.93 -12.36 -3.88
C SER A 159 -3.83 -12.57 -5.09
N VAL A 160 -3.48 -11.93 -6.20
CA VAL A 160 -4.16 -12.06 -7.49
C VAL A 160 -3.14 -12.53 -8.51
N ASP A 161 -3.31 -13.74 -9.04
CA ASP A 161 -2.51 -14.26 -10.13
C ASP A 161 -2.82 -13.49 -11.42
N LYS A 162 -1.79 -12.94 -12.08
CA LYS A 162 -1.96 -12.00 -13.19
C LYS A 162 -2.44 -12.65 -14.47
N GLU A 163 -2.15 -13.93 -14.66
CA GLU A 163 -2.50 -14.68 -15.86
C GLU A 163 -3.92 -15.22 -15.77
N THR A 164 -4.25 -15.82 -14.62
CA THR A 164 -5.52 -16.53 -14.42
C THR A 164 -6.59 -15.67 -13.75
N GLY A 165 -6.20 -14.56 -13.10
CA GLY A 165 -7.09 -13.78 -12.24
C GLY A 165 -7.48 -14.49 -10.94
N LYS A 166 -6.89 -15.66 -10.63
CA LYS A 166 -7.22 -16.42 -9.42
C LYS A 166 -6.83 -15.63 -8.18
N ILE A 167 -7.76 -15.58 -7.23
CA ILE A 167 -7.60 -14.87 -5.96
C ILE A 167 -7.35 -15.88 -4.83
N LEU A 168 -6.39 -15.59 -3.98
CA LEU A 168 -6.21 -16.25 -2.69
C LEU A 168 -6.17 -15.19 -1.60
N ALA A 169 -6.93 -15.39 -0.53
CA ALA A 169 -6.93 -14.53 0.64
C ALA A 169 -6.46 -15.34 1.85
N GLU A 170 -5.49 -14.80 2.59
CA GLU A 170 -4.98 -15.38 3.83
C GLU A 170 -5.18 -14.38 4.96
N GLN A 171 -5.80 -14.82 6.06
CA GLN A 171 -5.85 -14.01 7.28
C GLN A 171 -4.48 -14.01 7.95
N CYS A 172 -3.95 -12.81 8.18
CA CYS A 172 -2.73 -12.61 8.93
C CYS A 172 -2.95 -13.02 10.37
N GLU A 173 -1.91 -13.59 11.00
CA GLU A 173 -1.93 -13.74 12.44
C GLU A 173 -1.77 -12.37 13.09
N GLN A 174 -2.61 -12.07 14.08
CA GLN A 174 -2.66 -10.75 14.70
C GLN A 174 -2.87 -10.93 16.21
N PRO A 175 -1.79 -10.95 17.02
CA PRO A 175 -1.86 -11.28 18.44
C PRO A 175 -2.45 -10.15 19.29
N GLU A 176 -2.40 -8.91 18.80
CA GLU A 176 -2.80 -7.70 19.51
C GLU A 176 -3.67 -6.82 18.61
N ASP A 177 -4.26 -5.76 19.17
CA ASP A 177 -4.97 -4.77 18.37
C ASP A 177 -4.01 -3.95 17.48
N ILE A 178 -4.57 -3.33 16.44
CA ILE A 178 -3.78 -2.60 15.45
C ILE A 178 -3.03 -1.40 16.01
N PHE A 179 -3.53 -0.73 17.05
CA PHE A 179 -2.84 0.40 17.66
C PHE A 179 -1.59 -0.09 18.38
N LYS A 180 -1.71 -1.19 19.14
CA LYS A 180 -0.56 -1.81 19.79
C LYS A 180 0.49 -2.29 18.80
N LEU A 181 0.07 -2.87 17.68
CA LEU A 181 0.99 -3.24 16.60
C LEU A 181 1.61 -2.01 15.91
N SER A 182 0.86 -0.91 15.79
CA SER A 182 1.36 0.33 15.17
C SER A 182 2.42 1.01 16.04
N ASP A 183 2.25 0.98 17.36
CA ASP A 183 3.24 1.45 18.33
C ASP A 183 4.55 0.67 18.21
N ALA A 184 4.47 -0.62 17.86
CA ALA A 184 5.64 -1.46 17.68
C ALA A 184 6.30 -1.29 16.30
N ASN A 185 5.52 -1.26 15.22
CA ASN A 185 6.02 -1.12 13.86
C ASN A 185 4.97 -0.57 12.89
N LEU A 186 5.13 0.68 12.46
CA LEU A 186 4.25 1.32 11.46
C LEU A 186 4.27 0.66 10.08
N LEU A 187 5.29 -0.15 9.76
CA LEU A 187 5.34 -0.91 8.50
C LEU A 187 4.62 -2.26 8.59
N PHE A 188 4.26 -2.69 9.81
CA PHE A 188 3.62 -3.96 10.12
C PHE A 188 4.33 -5.14 9.46
N GLY A 189 5.62 -5.32 9.78
CA GLY A 189 6.46 -6.34 9.15
C GLY A 189 5.90 -7.76 9.32
N MET A 190 5.18 -8.02 10.41
CA MET A 190 4.65 -9.35 10.73
C MET A 190 3.23 -9.61 10.22
N LEU A 191 2.52 -8.57 9.73
CA LEU A 191 1.20 -8.71 9.09
C LEU A 191 1.37 -9.01 7.60
N GLY A 192 1.72 -10.26 7.31
CA GLY A 192 1.99 -10.77 5.97
C GLY A 192 1.46 -12.17 5.72
N THR A 193 1.68 -12.66 4.50
CA THR A 193 1.32 -14.03 4.11
C THR A 193 2.31 -15.01 4.70
N ARG A 194 1.84 -16.17 5.17
CA ARG A 194 2.73 -17.22 5.68
C ARG A 194 3.50 -17.83 4.53
N SER A 195 4.82 -17.81 4.61
CA SER A 195 5.71 -18.36 3.59
C SER A 195 6.57 -19.50 4.16
N TYR A 196 7.87 -19.52 3.86
CA TYR A 196 8.83 -20.51 4.34
C TYR A 196 8.70 -20.75 5.85
N ARG A 197 8.43 -22.01 6.23
CA ARG A 197 8.20 -22.44 7.62
C ARG A 197 7.10 -21.64 8.34
N SER A 198 6.11 -21.13 7.62
CA SER A 198 5.02 -20.33 8.20
C SER A 198 5.44 -18.99 8.81
N PHE A 199 6.66 -18.49 8.55
CA PHE A 199 7.03 -17.14 8.94
C PHE A 199 6.32 -16.12 8.03
N PRO A 200 5.68 -15.06 8.57
CA PRO A 200 4.99 -14.06 7.75
C PRO A 200 5.96 -13.25 6.89
N VAL A 201 5.54 -12.96 5.66
CA VAL A 201 6.29 -12.12 4.73
C VAL A 201 5.40 -10.97 4.27
N TRP A 202 5.83 -9.75 4.63
CA TRP A 202 5.35 -8.50 4.06
C TRP A 202 6.50 -7.51 4.02
N GLY A 203 6.61 -6.72 2.96
CA GLY A 203 7.70 -5.76 2.84
C GLY A 203 7.51 -4.75 1.73
N ARG A 204 8.51 -3.89 1.57
CA ARG A 204 8.57 -2.96 0.45
C ARG A 204 9.48 -3.50 -0.64
N MET A 205 9.07 -3.27 -1.88
CA MET A 205 9.88 -3.60 -3.04
C MET A 205 11.02 -2.60 -3.17
N GLU A 206 12.24 -3.10 -3.30
CA GLU A 206 13.42 -2.31 -3.62
C GLU A 206 14.22 -3.07 -4.69
N LYS A 207 14.29 -2.49 -5.89
CA LYS A 207 14.78 -3.16 -7.10
C LYS A 207 14.05 -4.51 -7.32
N ASP A 208 14.80 -5.61 -7.35
CA ASP A 208 14.35 -7.00 -7.54
C ASP A 208 14.11 -7.73 -6.20
N GLY A 209 14.31 -7.07 -5.07
CA GLY A 209 14.13 -7.62 -3.73
C GLY A 209 12.87 -7.12 -3.03
N LEU A 210 12.36 -7.93 -2.11
CA LEU A 210 11.38 -7.53 -1.10
C LEU A 210 12.10 -7.36 0.23
N VAL A 211 12.01 -6.18 0.83
CA VAL A 211 12.63 -5.86 2.12
C VAL A 211 11.54 -5.79 3.20
N GLN A 212 11.57 -6.75 4.11
CA GLN A 212 10.74 -6.77 5.31
C GLN A 212 11.53 -6.16 6.47
N VAL A 213 10.88 -5.27 7.22
CA VAL A 213 11.43 -4.68 8.45
C VAL A 213 10.70 -5.31 9.63
N VAL A 214 11.42 -6.10 10.42
CA VAL A 214 10.92 -6.70 11.65
C VAL A 214 11.51 -5.93 12.83
N ILE A 215 10.66 -5.37 13.68
CA ILE A 215 11.10 -4.74 14.92
C ILE A 215 11.08 -5.82 16.01
N PRO A 216 12.16 -6.01 16.80
CA PRO A 216 12.19 -7.05 17.85
C PRO A 216 11.04 -6.94 18.84
N TYR A 217 10.62 -5.71 19.19
CA TYR A 217 9.41 -5.49 19.98
C TYR A 217 8.13 -6.01 19.32
N GLU A 218 7.91 -5.75 18.03
CA GLU A 218 6.78 -6.33 17.28
C GLU A 218 6.84 -7.86 17.31
N LEU A 219 8.00 -8.45 17.05
CA LEU A 219 8.20 -9.90 17.06
C LEU A 219 7.84 -10.52 18.42
N SER A 220 8.20 -9.86 19.52
CA SER A 220 7.90 -10.35 20.89
C SER A 220 6.40 -10.50 21.17
N LEU A 221 5.55 -9.73 20.48
CA LEU A 221 4.09 -9.83 20.59
C LEU A 221 3.55 -11.16 20.04
N TYR A 222 4.32 -11.84 19.17
CA TYR A 222 3.96 -13.12 18.56
C TYR A 222 4.58 -14.32 19.30
N GLU A 223 5.27 -14.15 20.44
CA GLU A 223 5.88 -15.30 21.12
C GLU A 223 4.87 -16.16 21.89
N LYS A 224 3.75 -15.58 22.32
CA LYS A 224 2.74 -16.27 23.13
C LYS A 224 1.49 -16.56 22.32
N GLY A 225 1.12 -17.84 22.23
CA GLY A 225 -0.13 -18.27 21.59
C GLY A 225 -0.12 -18.20 20.07
N SER A 226 1.03 -17.92 19.47
CA SER A 226 1.20 -17.85 18.02
C SER A 226 1.38 -19.21 17.37
N THR A 227 0.91 -19.35 16.12
CA THR A 227 1.17 -20.52 15.27
C THR A 227 2.36 -20.33 14.33
N LEU A 228 3.02 -19.18 14.39
CA LEU A 228 4.15 -18.84 13.53
C LEU A 228 5.41 -19.60 13.96
N THR A 229 6.22 -20.03 12.99
CA THR A 229 7.57 -20.52 13.28
C THR A 229 8.56 -19.40 13.08
N VAL A 230 9.06 -18.84 14.18
CA VAL A 230 10.12 -17.84 14.17
C VAL A 230 11.47 -18.52 13.83
N PRO A 231 12.25 -18.00 12.87
CA PRO A 231 13.61 -18.48 12.60
C PRO A 231 14.51 -18.39 13.84
N ASP A 232 15.43 -19.36 14.01
CA ASP A 232 16.27 -19.45 15.20
C ASP A 232 17.23 -18.25 15.36
N GLU A 233 17.58 -17.61 14.25
CA GLU A 233 18.37 -16.38 14.20
C GLU A 233 17.63 -15.21 14.86
N LEU A 234 16.29 -15.17 14.76
CA LEU A 234 15.48 -14.09 15.32
C LEU A 234 15.13 -14.31 16.79
N LYS A 235 15.03 -15.58 17.24
CA LYS A 235 14.70 -15.94 18.63
C LYS A 235 15.70 -15.44 19.67
N LYS A 236 16.93 -15.15 19.27
CA LYS A 236 18.02 -14.75 20.17
C LYS A 236 18.17 -13.23 20.29
N ILE A 237 17.34 -12.47 19.56
CA ILE A 237 17.46 -11.02 19.48
C ILE A 237 16.74 -10.39 20.68
N ASN A 238 17.41 -9.45 21.35
CA ASN A 238 16.81 -8.72 22.46
C ASN A 238 15.73 -7.76 21.93
N VAL A 239 14.62 -7.63 22.66
CA VAL A 239 13.47 -6.76 22.34
C VAL A 239 13.83 -5.29 22.06
N ASP A 240 14.90 -4.78 22.68
CA ASP A 240 15.40 -3.40 22.54
C ASP A 240 16.46 -3.26 21.44
N SER A 241 16.70 -4.32 20.66
CA SER A 241 17.69 -4.29 19.57
C SER A 241 17.19 -3.45 18.38
N ASN A 242 18.12 -3.10 17.50
CA ASN A 242 17.81 -2.42 16.25
C ASN A 242 16.82 -3.22 15.38
N PRO A 243 16.06 -2.53 14.50
CA PRO A 243 15.24 -3.20 13.50
C PRO A 243 16.04 -4.17 12.63
N ILE A 244 15.42 -5.31 12.31
CA ILE A 244 16.00 -6.37 11.50
C ILE A 244 15.45 -6.22 10.08
N PHE A 245 16.35 -6.24 9.11
CA PHE A 245 16.00 -6.19 7.69
C PHE A 245 16.15 -7.58 7.10
N ILE A 246 15.05 -8.16 6.63
CA ILE A 246 15.05 -9.42 5.90
C ILE A 246 14.87 -9.10 4.42
N VAL A 247 15.86 -9.49 3.61
CA VAL A 247 15.88 -9.24 2.17
C VAL A 247 15.58 -10.53 1.43
N TYR A 248 14.40 -10.59 0.81
CA TYR A 248 13.98 -11.70 -0.02
C TYR A 248 14.34 -11.44 -1.48
N LYS A 249 15.01 -12.40 -2.11
CA LYS A 249 15.14 -12.43 -3.57
C LYS A 249 13.91 -13.10 -4.17
N LEU A 250 13.20 -12.38 -5.01
CA LEU A 250 12.07 -12.96 -5.74
C LEU A 250 12.60 -13.86 -6.85
N ARG A 251 12.02 -15.06 -7.00
CA ARG A 251 12.35 -15.93 -8.12
C ARG A 251 11.94 -15.27 -9.43
N GLU A 252 12.80 -15.40 -10.44
CA GLU A 252 12.39 -15.16 -11.82
C GLU A 252 11.34 -16.22 -12.16
N GLY A 253 10.15 -15.75 -12.57
CA GLY A 253 9.02 -16.61 -12.95
C GLY A 253 9.31 -17.41 -14.20
#